data_AF-A0AAD7S8M9-F1
#
_entry.id   AF-A0AAD7S8M9-F1
#
_cell.length_a   1.000
_cell.length_b   1.000
_cell.length_c   1.000
_cell.angle_alpha   90.00
_cell.angle_beta   90.00
_cell.angle_gamma   90.00
#
_symmetry.space_group_name_H-M   'P 1'
#
loop_
_entity.id
_entity.type
_entity.pdbx_description
1 polymer ?
#
loop_
_entity_poly.entity_id
_entity_poly.type
_entity_poly.pdbx_seq_one_letter_code
_entity_poly.pdbx_strand_id
1 'polypeptide(L)'
;MDGTDPVWSAVPLVSCSQEATSDAAVMERKRDTCAVEENLKLLGLSSLDIGSCDVSAQCKSQLSGLIVPYEDIFSRHHLDCGEAKAFVHRIHLTDHRPFRLPFRRVPPSQYQKLRQVLSEMEQKDIIRKSTSEYTSPLLLCLEEEWRPPHLHRLSLAEQEDPEGCTPSPSPA
;
A
#
# COMPACT_ATOMS: atom_id res chain seq x y z
N MET A 1 -26.86 -1.73 36.30
CA MET A 1 -26.71 -1.05 34.99
C MET A 1 -25.97 -2.04 34.13
N ASP A 2 -26.76 -2.76 33.34
CA ASP A 2 -26.41 -4.05 32.77
C ASP A 2 -25.37 -3.89 31.65
N GLY A 3 -24.19 -4.46 31.88
CA GLY A 3 -23.20 -4.69 30.84
C GLY A 3 -23.69 -5.83 29.97
N THR A 4 -24.24 -5.48 28.81
CA THR A 4 -24.55 -6.46 27.77
C THR A 4 -23.37 -6.44 26.81
N ASP A 5 -22.47 -7.41 26.97
CA ASP A 5 -21.40 -7.65 26.01
C ASP A 5 -22.01 -8.03 24.65
N PRO A 6 -21.53 -7.46 23.53
CA PRO A 6 -21.97 -7.93 22.22
C PRO A 6 -21.41 -9.35 22.01
N VAL A 7 -22.32 -10.32 21.90
CA VAL A 7 -22.02 -11.67 21.46
C VAL A 7 -21.56 -11.60 20.01
N TRP A 8 -20.26 -11.81 19.77
CA TRP A 8 -19.77 -12.08 18.42
C TRP A 8 -20.24 -13.50 18.09
N SER A 9 -21.39 -13.62 17.43
CA SER A 9 -21.87 -14.91 16.95
C SER A 9 -20.85 -15.49 15.99
N ALA A 10 -20.25 -16.62 16.38
CA ALA A 10 -19.32 -17.37 15.55
C ALA A 10 -19.98 -17.73 14.22
N VAL A 11 -19.42 -17.24 13.12
CA VAL A 11 -19.82 -17.65 11.78
C VAL A 11 -19.33 -19.09 11.59
N PRO A 12 -20.21 -20.07 11.29
CA PRO A 12 -19.78 -21.44 11.11
C PRO A 12 -18.92 -21.55 9.85
N LEU A 13 -17.71 -22.08 10.01
CA LEU A 13 -16.83 -22.43 8.90
C LEU A 13 -17.47 -23.60 8.14
N VAL A 14 -18.16 -23.29 7.04
CA VAL A 14 -18.74 -24.29 6.15
C VAL A 14 -17.61 -25.02 5.44
N SER A 15 -17.43 -26.30 5.75
CA SER A 15 -16.53 -27.20 5.03
C SER A 15 -17.12 -27.46 3.63
N CYS A 16 -16.43 -26.97 2.60
CA CYS A 16 -16.84 -27.13 1.20
C CYS A 16 -16.40 -28.52 0.69
N SER A 17 -17.36 -29.43 0.49
CA SER A 17 -17.11 -30.70 -0.20
C SER A 17 -16.89 -30.44 -1.70
N GLN A 18 -15.82 -31.01 -2.24
CA GLN A 18 -15.41 -30.83 -3.63
C GLN A 18 -16.12 -31.83 -4.53
N GLU A 19 -16.89 -31.34 -5.50
CA GLU A 19 -17.36 -32.15 -6.63
C GLU A 19 -16.82 -31.59 -7.96
N ALA A 20 -16.29 -32.49 -8.78
CA ALA A 20 -15.70 -32.19 -10.07
C ALA A 20 -16.79 -31.95 -11.13
N THR A 21 -16.69 -30.88 -11.92
CA THR A 21 -17.68 -30.56 -12.96
C THR A 21 -17.04 -30.31 -14.33
N SER A 22 -17.73 -30.84 -15.35
CA SER A 22 -17.37 -31.01 -16.77
C SER A 22 -17.34 -29.74 -17.63
N ASP A 23 -16.83 -29.88 -18.87
CA ASP A 23 -16.40 -28.82 -19.81
C ASP A 23 -17.47 -27.78 -20.22
N ALA A 24 -18.77 -28.07 -20.15
CA ALA A 24 -19.81 -27.09 -20.49
C ALA A 24 -19.89 -25.93 -19.49
N ALA A 25 -19.49 -26.17 -18.24
CA ALA A 25 -19.53 -25.17 -17.18
C ALA A 25 -18.42 -24.10 -17.32
N VAL A 26 -17.42 -24.29 -18.17
CA VAL A 26 -16.32 -23.32 -18.36
C VAL A 26 -16.79 -22.04 -19.08
N MET A 27 -17.86 -22.12 -19.89
CA MET A 27 -18.33 -20.99 -20.70
C MET A 27 -19.33 -20.07 -19.98
N GLU A 28 -20.11 -20.60 -19.03
CA GLU A 28 -20.93 -19.81 -18.10
C GLU A 28 -20.06 -19.15 -17.01
N ARG A 29 -19.08 -19.87 -16.47
CA ARG A 29 -18.15 -19.37 -15.44
C ARG A 29 -17.41 -18.07 -15.83
N LYS A 30 -17.22 -17.82 -17.13
CA LYS A 30 -16.57 -16.60 -17.63
C LYS A 30 -17.45 -15.35 -17.53
N ARG A 31 -18.79 -15.48 -17.54
CA ARG A 31 -19.70 -14.33 -17.42
C ARG A 31 -19.82 -13.85 -15.99
N ASP A 32 -19.81 -14.77 -15.04
CA ASP A 32 -20.02 -14.46 -13.62
C ASP A 32 -18.80 -13.75 -12.99
N THR A 33 -17.58 -14.16 -13.35
CA THR A 33 -16.36 -13.51 -12.84
C THR A 33 -16.18 -12.11 -13.40
N CYS A 34 -16.48 -11.89 -14.70
CA CYS A 34 -16.40 -10.56 -15.31
C CYS A 34 -17.40 -9.59 -14.68
N ALA A 35 -18.63 -10.04 -14.40
CA ALA A 35 -19.64 -9.21 -13.75
C ALA A 35 -19.23 -8.79 -12.32
N VAL A 36 -18.57 -9.69 -11.57
CA VAL A 36 -18.04 -9.37 -10.24
C VAL A 36 -16.88 -8.37 -10.33
N GLU A 37 -15.93 -8.57 -11.24
CA GLU A 37 -14.80 -7.65 -11.43
C GLU A 37 -15.25 -6.25 -11.86
N GLU A 38 -16.27 -6.16 -12.72
CA GLU A 38 -16.85 -4.87 -13.13
C GLU A 38 -17.52 -4.16 -11.95
N ASN A 39 -18.26 -4.90 -11.12
CA ASN A 39 -18.83 -4.34 -9.89
C ASN A 39 -17.74 -3.83 -8.95
N LEU A 40 -16.67 -4.59 -8.69
CA LEU A 40 -15.56 -4.14 -7.84
C LEU A 40 -14.89 -2.88 -8.36
N LYS A 41 -14.72 -2.75 -9.69
CA LYS A 41 -14.19 -1.53 -10.32
C LYS A 41 -15.12 -0.34 -10.12
N LEU A 42 -16.43 -0.53 -10.26
CA LEU A 42 -17.43 0.54 -10.02
C LEU A 42 -17.42 1.01 -8.56
N LEU A 43 -17.14 0.11 -7.61
CA LEU A 43 -17.04 0.43 -6.19
C LEU A 43 -15.68 1.04 -5.78
N GLY A 44 -14.76 1.21 -6.75
CA GLY A 44 -13.42 1.74 -6.49
C GLY A 44 -12.47 0.74 -5.83
N LEU A 45 -12.81 -0.55 -5.83
CA LEU A 45 -12.02 -1.64 -5.27
C LEU A 45 -11.18 -2.34 -6.35
N SER A 46 -10.54 -1.56 -7.23
CA SER A 46 -9.77 -2.08 -8.38
C SER A 46 -8.51 -2.84 -7.98
N SER A 47 -8.08 -2.73 -6.71
CA SER A 47 -6.95 -3.48 -6.15
C SER A 47 -7.29 -4.91 -5.74
N LEU A 48 -8.58 -5.26 -5.60
CA LEU A 48 -9.01 -6.59 -5.17
C LEU A 48 -9.22 -7.51 -6.39
N ASP A 49 -8.30 -8.46 -6.56
CA ASP A 49 -8.40 -9.49 -7.59
C ASP A 49 -8.90 -10.82 -7.02
N ILE A 50 -10.19 -11.10 -7.22
CA ILE A 50 -10.82 -12.37 -6.83
C ILE A 50 -10.55 -13.45 -7.91
N GLY A 51 -10.25 -13.02 -9.14
CA GLY A 51 -10.01 -13.89 -10.29
C GLY A 51 -8.79 -14.78 -10.10
N SER A 52 -7.68 -14.22 -9.60
CA SER A 52 -6.43 -14.95 -9.34
C SER A 52 -6.46 -15.89 -8.13
N CYS A 53 -7.50 -15.86 -7.30
CA CYS A 53 -7.58 -16.74 -6.14
C CYS A 53 -7.73 -18.22 -6.54
N ASP A 54 -6.90 -19.11 -6.00
CA ASP A 54 -6.99 -20.57 -6.19
C ASP A 54 -8.08 -21.22 -5.32
N VAL A 55 -9.31 -20.71 -5.42
CA VAL A 55 -10.48 -21.21 -4.67
C VAL A 55 -11.61 -21.63 -5.62
N SER A 56 -12.54 -22.46 -5.12
CA SER A 56 -13.68 -22.91 -5.92
C SER A 56 -14.53 -21.74 -6.40
N ALA A 57 -15.23 -21.90 -7.53
CA ALA A 57 -16.12 -20.87 -8.08
C ALA A 57 -17.19 -20.44 -7.07
N GLN A 58 -17.71 -21.39 -6.28
CA GLN A 58 -18.66 -21.12 -5.20
C GLN A 58 -18.04 -20.21 -4.12
N CYS A 59 -16.79 -20.46 -3.73
CA CYS A 59 -16.09 -19.63 -2.74
C CYS A 59 -15.85 -18.20 -3.28
N LYS A 60 -15.48 -18.06 -4.56
CA LYS A 60 -15.34 -16.74 -5.22
C LYS A 60 -16.65 -15.95 -5.20
N SER A 61 -17.77 -16.63 -5.50
CA SER A 61 -19.11 -16.01 -5.47
C SER A 61 -19.56 -15.63 -4.06
N GLN A 62 -19.24 -16.45 -3.05
CA GLN A 62 -19.51 -16.10 -1.65
C GLN A 62 -18.67 -14.91 -1.20
N LEU A 63 -17.38 -14.89 -1.57
CA LEU A 63 -16.48 -13.80 -1.23
C LEU A 63 -16.92 -12.48 -1.87
N SER A 64 -17.32 -12.49 -3.15
CA SER A 64 -17.86 -11.28 -3.78
C SER A 64 -19.16 -10.81 -3.14
N GLY A 65 -20.03 -11.76 -2.75
CA GLY A 65 -21.25 -11.48 -1.98
C GLY A 65 -20.99 -10.87 -0.60
N LEU A 66 -19.79 -11.04 -0.03
CA LEU A 66 -19.37 -10.40 1.22
C LEU A 66 -18.69 -9.06 1.00
N ILE A 67 -17.86 -8.91 -0.03
CA ILE A 67 -17.10 -7.68 -0.27
C ILE A 67 -18.04 -6.52 -0.65
N VAL A 68 -19.03 -6.76 -1.51
CA VAL A 68 -19.97 -5.72 -1.97
C VAL A 68 -20.70 -5.02 -0.81
N PRO A 69 -21.34 -5.72 0.14
CA PRO A 69 -22.03 -5.05 1.25
C PRO A 69 -21.09 -4.38 2.27
N TYR A 70 -19.82 -4.78 2.33
CA TYR A 70 -18.80 -4.23 3.25
C TYR A 70 -17.71 -3.45 2.50
N GLU A 71 -18.06 -2.84 1.37
CA GLU A 71 -17.12 -2.13 0.50
C GLU A 71 -16.41 -0.96 1.20
N ASP A 72 -17.04 -0.39 2.24
CA ASP A 72 -16.61 0.78 2.98
C ASP A 72 -15.45 0.49 3.94
N ILE A 73 -15.22 -0.77 4.28
CA ILE A 73 -14.11 -1.21 5.13
C ILE A 73 -12.77 -1.12 4.38
N PHE A 74 -12.79 -1.22 3.05
CA PHE A 74 -11.59 -1.25 2.23
C PHE A 74 -11.16 0.14 1.80
N SER A 75 -9.86 0.42 1.93
CA SER A 75 -9.26 1.66 1.42
C SER A 75 -9.28 1.69 -0.11
N ARG A 76 -9.84 2.75 -0.69
CA ARG A 76 -9.92 2.94 -2.16
C ARG A 76 -8.63 3.49 -2.76
N HIS A 77 -7.82 4.19 -1.97
CA HIS A 77 -6.52 4.72 -2.37
C HIS A 77 -5.59 4.91 -1.15
N HIS A 78 -4.30 5.16 -1.40
CA HIS A 78 -3.25 5.27 -0.38
C HIS A 78 -3.47 6.31 0.75
N LEU A 79 -4.32 7.31 0.52
CA LEU A 79 -4.71 8.31 1.53
C LEU A 79 -6.19 8.18 1.94
N ASP A 80 -6.78 6.99 1.81
CA ASP A 80 -8.16 6.73 2.26
C ASP A 80 -8.14 6.34 3.73
N CYS A 81 -7.88 7.34 4.57
CA CYS A 81 -7.84 7.16 6.00
C CYS A 81 -9.26 7.33 6.54
N GLY A 82 -9.84 6.27 7.09
CA GLY A 82 -11.11 6.38 7.82
C GLY A 82 -11.01 7.36 9.00
N GLU A 83 -12.14 7.90 9.45
CA GLU A 83 -12.21 8.91 10.51
C GLU A 83 -12.95 8.41 11.75
N ALA A 84 -12.27 8.41 12.91
CA ALA A 84 -12.87 8.07 14.20
C ALA A 84 -13.47 9.31 14.90
N LYS A 85 -14.72 9.65 14.61
CA LYS A 85 -15.38 10.88 15.09
C LYS A 85 -15.68 10.94 16.60
N ALA A 86 -15.79 9.78 17.25
CA ALA A 86 -16.21 9.70 18.65
C ALA A 86 -15.06 9.85 19.66
N PHE A 87 -13.81 9.96 19.20
CA PHE A 87 -12.64 9.94 20.08
C PHE A 87 -11.61 10.99 19.67
N VAL A 88 -11.13 11.76 20.66
CA VAL A 88 -10.05 12.74 20.47
C VAL A 88 -8.86 12.30 21.32
N HIS A 89 -7.76 11.93 20.64
CA HIS A 89 -6.54 11.53 21.32
C HIS A 89 -5.85 12.73 21.98
N ARG A 90 -5.44 12.58 23.25
CA ARG A 90 -4.66 13.58 24.00
C ARG A 90 -3.28 13.02 24.30
N ILE A 91 -2.26 13.73 23.84
CA ILE A 91 -0.86 13.40 24.14
C ILE A 91 -0.49 14.07 25.47
N HIS A 92 -0.20 13.28 26.49
CA HIS A 92 0.27 13.77 27.79
C HIS A 92 1.78 13.96 27.77
N LEU A 93 2.24 15.19 28.01
CA LEU A 93 3.67 15.53 28.03
C LEU A 93 4.22 15.41 29.45
N THR A 94 5.49 15.04 29.56
CA THR A 94 6.26 15.10 30.81
C THR A 94 7.00 16.43 30.98
N ASP A 95 7.47 17.01 29.87
CA ASP A 95 8.07 18.35 29.79
C ASP A 95 7.25 19.23 28.86
N HIS A 96 6.87 20.42 29.35
CA HIS A 96 6.08 21.40 28.62
C HIS A 96 6.93 22.48 27.93
N ARG A 97 8.25 22.43 28.04
CA ARG A 97 9.13 23.39 27.35
C ARG A 97 9.07 23.17 25.83
N PRO A 98 8.68 24.18 25.03
CA PRO A 98 8.64 24.05 23.58
C PRO A 98 10.04 23.97 22.99
N PHE A 99 10.17 23.27 21.85
CA PHE A 99 11.42 23.15 21.11
C PHE A 99 11.22 23.47 19.64
N ARG A 100 12.24 24.05 19.01
CA ARG A 100 12.25 24.37 17.57
C ARG A 100 13.52 23.87 16.93
N LEU A 101 13.42 22.73 16.27
CA LEU A 101 14.54 22.14 15.54
C LEU A 101 14.63 22.76 14.13
N PRO A 102 15.85 23.04 13.62
CA PRO A 102 16.04 23.65 12.32
C PRO A 102 15.70 22.69 11.17
N PHE A 103 15.02 23.19 10.15
CA PHE A 103 14.66 22.42 8.96
C PHE A 103 15.89 22.01 8.14
N ARG A 104 15.81 20.85 7.48
CA ARG A 104 16.80 20.39 6.50
C ARG A 104 16.39 20.82 5.09
N ARG A 105 17.38 21.00 4.21
CA ARG A 105 17.13 21.36 2.81
C ARG A 105 16.58 20.14 2.07
N VAL A 106 15.50 20.36 1.31
CA VAL A 106 14.91 19.32 0.45
C VAL A 106 15.65 19.30 -0.89
N PRO A 107 16.04 18.12 -1.40
CA PRO A 107 16.63 18.00 -2.74
C PRO A 107 15.71 18.56 -3.83
N PRO A 108 16.23 19.29 -4.83
CA PRO A 108 15.40 19.90 -5.87
C PRO A 108 14.47 18.94 -6.61
N SER A 109 14.94 17.72 -6.87
CA SER A 109 14.17 16.67 -7.55
C SER A 109 12.91 16.23 -6.78
N GLN A 110 12.88 16.43 -5.46
CA GLN A 110 11.78 15.96 -4.61
C GLN A 110 10.74 17.04 -4.33
N TYR A 111 10.99 18.31 -4.68
CA TYR A 111 10.08 19.41 -4.34
C TYR A 111 8.67 19.24 -4.90
N GLN A 112 8.55 18.82 -6.15
CA GLN A 112 7.25 18.68 -6.80
C GLN A 112 6.42 17.58 -6.13
N LYS A 113 7.01 16.39 -5.94
CA LYS A 113 6.36 15.27 -5.24
C LYS A 113 5.98 15.63 -3.82
N LEU A 114 6.87 16.28 -3.06
CA LEU A 114 6.58 16.72 -1.70
C LEU A 114 5.40 17.70 -1.66
N ARG A 115 5.39 18.72 -2.53
CA ARG A 115 4.29 19.69 -2.58
C ARG A 115 2.96 19.02 -2.92
N GLN A 116 2.97 18.08 -3.86
CA GLN A 116 1.78 17.33 -4.24
C GLN A 116 1.22 16.55 -3.03
N VAL A 117 2.06 15.74 -2.38
CA VAL A 117 1.63 14.94 -1.21
C VAL A 117 1.11 15.82 -0.08
N LEU A 118 1.79 16.92 0.25
CA LEU A 118 1.32 17.84 1.28
C LEU A 118 -0.04 18.47 0.92
N SER A 119 -0.25 18.81 -0.36
CA SER A 119 -1.51 19.38 -0.83
C SER A 119 -2.64 18.35 -0.77
N GLU A 120 -2.38 17.11 -1.16
CA GLU A 120 -3.34 16.01 -1.09
C GLU A 120 -3.72 15.67 0.36
N MET A 121 -2.74 15.66 1.28
CA MET A 121 -3.00 15.45 2.71
C MET A 121 -3.77 16.61 3.34
N GLU A 122 -3.49 17.86 2.92
CA GLU A 122 -4.23 19.04 3.38
C GLU A 122 -5.68 19.00 2.87
N GLN A 123 -5.92 18.63 1.61
CA GLN A 123 -7.25 18.51 1.03
C GLN A 123 -8.11 17.43 1.70
N LYS A 124 -7.47 16.41 2.26
CA LYS A 124 -8.13 15.30 2.98
C LYS A 124 -8.23 15.52 4.49
N ASP A 125 -7.93 16.72 4.96
CA ASP A 125 -7.96 17.09 6.38
C ASP A 125 -7.07 16.22 7.29
N ILE A 126 -6.07 15.52 6.72
CA ILE A 126 -5.09 14.72 7.48
C ILE A 126 -4.10 15.66 8.18
N ILE A 127 -3.72 16.75 7.50
CA ILE A 127 -2.88 17.82 8.06
C ILE A 127 -3.56 19.16 7.90
N ARG A 128 -3.16 20.13 8.73
CA ARG A 128 -3.64 21.51 8.64
C ARG A 128 -2.53 22.50 8.93
N LYS A 129 -2.64 23.70 8.36
CA LYS A 129 -1.80 24.84 8.73
C LYS A 129 -2.01 25.17 10.22
N SER A 130 -0.92 25.42 10.92
CA SER A 130 -0.95 25.82 12.33
C SER A 130 0.25 26.71 12.68
N THR A 131 0.10 27.50 13.73
CA THR A 131 1.18 28.27 14.36
C THR A 131 1.51 27.61 15.70
N SER A 132 2.64 26.92 15.78
CA SER A 132 3.05 26.15 16.96
C SER A 132 4.40 26.60 17.48
N GLU A 133 4.58 26.57 18.80
CA GLU A 133 5.88 26.75 19.45
C GLU A 133 6.77 25.50 19.33
N TYR A 134 6.19 24.36 18.96
CA TYR A 134 6.88 23.10 18.70
C TYR A 134 7.19 22.93 17.21
N THR A 135 8.42 22.52 16.87
CA THR A 135 8.80 22.25 15.48
C THR A 135 9.85 21.14 15.39
N SER A 136 9.55 20.10 14.61
CA SER A 136 10.48 19.03 14.21
C SER A 136 10.83 19.15 12.71
N PRO A 137 12.02 18.68 12.29
CA PRO A 137 12.40 18.73 10.88
C PRO A 137 11.67 17.62 10.09
N LEU A 138 11.20 17.96 8.89
CA LEU A 138 10.70 16.97 7.93
C LEU A 138 11.88 16.21 7.32
N LEU A 139 11.79 14.88 7.29
CA LEU A 139 12.74 14.00 6.62
C LEU A 139 12.03 13.26 5.48
N LEU A 140 12.69 13.15 4.34
CA LEU A 140 12.18 12.47 3.15
C LEU A 140 12.92 11.15 2.98
N CYS A 141 12.16 10.06 2.94
CA CYS A 141 12.67 8.74 2.61
C CYS A 141 12.10 8.33 1.25
N LEU A 142 12.97 7.88 0.37
CA LEU A 142 12.56 7.25 -0.88
C LEU A 142 12.41 5.76 -0.62
N GLU A 143 11.25 5.22 -0.97
CA GLU A 143 10.97 3.79 -0.84
C GLU A 143 11.64 2.98 -1.96
N GLU A 144 11.83 3.58 -3.12
CA GLU A 144 12.55 2.93 -4.21
C GLU A 144 14.04 2.87 -3.89
N GLU A 145 14.50 1.64 -3.68
CA GLU A 145 15.87 1.26 -3.37
C GLU A 145 16.32 1.56 -1.93
N TRP A 146 15.66 0.96 -0.91
CA TRP A 146 16.39 0.65 0.32
C TRP A 146 17.48 -0.38 -0.01
N ARG A 147 18.67 0.10 -0.38
CA ARG A 147 19.87 -0.72 -0.48
C ARG A 147 20.61 -0.67 0.85
N PRO A 148 20.94 -1.81 1.47
CA PRO A 148 21.82 -1.82 2.62
C PRO A 148 23.13 -1.06 2.30
N PRO A 149 23.66 -0.23 3.22
CA PRO A 149 24.84 0.61 2.96
C PRO A 149 26.08 -0.15 2.47
N HIS A 150 26.17 -1.45 2.72
CA HIS A 150 27.32 -2.28 2.33
C HIS A 150 27.32 -2.72 0.85
N LEU A 151 26.22 -2.54 0.11
CA LEU A 151 26.11 -3.00 -1.29
C LEU A 151 26.46 -1.94 -2.35
N HIS A 152 26.78 -0.71 -1.96
CA HIS A 152 27.18 0.36 -2.90
C HIS A 152 28.58 0.18 -3.51
N ARG A 153 29.41 -0.74 -2.98
CA ARG A 153 30.82 -0.89 -3.39
C ARG A 153 31.06 -1.88 -4.53
N LEU A 154 30.07 -2.68 -4.91
CA LEU A 154 30.28 -3.77 -5.86
C LEU A 154 29.95 -3.43 -7.33
N SER A 155 29.34 -2.27 -7.61
CA SER A 155 28.97 -1.91 -8.98
C SER A 155 29.98 -1.01 -9.73
N LEU A 156 31.17 -0.78 -9.17
CA LEU A 156 32.23 0.00 -9.82
C LEU A 156 33.42 -0.87 -10.29
N ALA A 157 33.33 -2.20 -10.20
CA ALA A 157 34.42 -3.11 -10.54
C ALA A 157 34.21 -3.90 -11.85
N GLU A 158 33.11 -3.70 -12.56
CA GLU A 158 32.84 -4.40 -13.83
C GLU A 158 32.65 -3.41 -14.97
N GLN A 159 33.71 -2.63 -15.22
CA GLN A 159 33.93 -1.99 -16.51
C GLN A 159 35.44 -1.84 -16.75
N GLU A 160 36.14 -2.98 -16.82
CA GLU A 160 37.41 -3.06 -17.54
C GLU A 160 37.13 -3.77 -18.87
N ASP A 161 37.11 -2.97 -19.94
CA ASP A 161 37.04 -3.45 -21.32
C ASP A 161 38.35 -4.19 -21.72
N PRO A 162 38.28 -5.18 -22.63
CA PRO A 162 39.42 -6.02 -23.00
C PRO A 162 40.31 -5.33 -24.06
N GLU A 163 41.34 -4.62 -23.64
CA GLU A 163 42.39 -4.14 -24.56
C GLU A 163 43.39 -5.28 -24.87
N GLY A 164 43.24 -5.83 -26.08
CA GLY A 164 44.14 -6.83 -26.64
C GLY A 164 45.54 -6.29 -26.88
N CYS A 165 46.50 -6.72 -26.08
CA CYS A 165 47.91 -6.45 -26.32
C CYS A 165 48.43 -7.38 -27.43
N THR A 166 48.60 -6.85 -28.64
CA THR A 166 49.36 -7.52 -29.70
C THR A 166 50.87 -7.30 -29.47
N PRO A 167 51.73 -8.34 -29.54
CA PRO A 167 53.16 -8.15 -29.40
C PRO A 167 53.77 -7.60 -30.70
N SER A 168 54.41 -6.44 -30.60
CA SER A 168 55.25 -5.87 -31.66
C SER A 168 56.55 -6.66 -31.84
N PRO A 169 57.06 -6.88 -33.06
CA PRO A 169 58.31 -7.59 -33.28
C PRO A 169 59.53 -6.68 -33.08
N SER A 170 60.53 -7.17 -32.36
CA SER A 170 61.86 -6.56 -32.23
C SER A 170 62.61 -6.57 -33.57
N PRO A 171 63.37 -5.51 -33.89
CA PRO A 171 64.44 -5.60 -34.88
C PRO A 171 65.85 -5.59 -34.25
N ALA A 172 66.67 -6.52 -34.77
CA ALA A 172 68.14 -6.66 -34.83
C ALA A 172 69.01 -6.40 -33.59
#